data_AF-A0AAU4P3T7-F1
#
_entry.id   AF-A0AAU4P3T7-F1
#
_cell.length_a   1.000
_cell.length_b   1.000
_cell.length_c   1.000
_cell.angle_alpha   90.00
_cell.angle_beta   90.00
_cell.angle_gamma   90.00
#
_symmetry.space_group_name_H-M   'P 1'
#
loop_
_entity.id
_entity.type
_entity.pdbx_description
1 polymer ?
#
loop_
_entity_poly.entity_id
_entity_poly.type
_entity_poly.pdbx_seq_one_letter_code
_entity_poly.pdbx_strand_id
1 'polypeptide(L)'
;MSDTDPGATLIVGLHGVLDRHPWIDRVSAEFDLEEDVFSLAVKRASAYAWSSTVLTDRPADNLWDHNDADGDWTQDGQVRQLAWLQSSLPRPSNTPGKRQRARRLPVLPVITVLSDALRRVGTVRLTGTHALVPLHRAGDARIELAEVADWFALADPSAAAPLTVTVSALPSANLGARSADIRDAALERTYGHLGVEPLKPVTVKTPGLAQPLAGVVQAEGLRRALAYRCEAREWSTDVAAWATEVFVDSVRAVTGLSGPITVTVSSDA
;
A
#
# COMPACT_ATOMS: atom_id res chain seq x y z
N MET A 1 -14.45 9.70 23.69
CA MET A 1 -15.08 9.87 22.38
C MET A 1 -14.10 9.35 21.35
N SER A 2 -14.40 8.23 20.67
CA SER A 2 -13.52 7.71 19.62
C SER A 2 -13.61 8.63 18.41
N ASP A 3 -12.54 9.38 18.21
CA ASP A 3 -12.41 10.41 17.18
C ASP A 3 -11.95 9.78 15.85
N THR A 4 -12.57 8.66 15.46
CA THR A 4 -12.38 8.02 14.16
C THR A 4 -13.14 8.82 13.12
N ASP A 5 -12.52 9.91 12.66
CA ASP A 5 -12.85 10.54 11.40
C ASP A 5 -12.75 9.47 10.30
N PRO A 6 -13.88 9.03 9.69
CA PRO A 6 -13.87 8.01 8.63
C PRO A 6 -12.94 8.39 7.47
N GLY A 7 -12.67 9.71 7.32
CA GLY A 7 -11.76 10.26 6.34
C GLY A 7 -10.29 9.84 6.51
N ALA A 8 -9.83 9.42 7.70
CA ALA A 8 -8.41 9.13 7.94
C ALA A 8 -7.99 7.67 7.70
N THR A 9 -8.85 6.87 7.06
CA THR A 9 -8.63 5.43 6.89
C THR A 9 -7.63 5.14 5.77
N LEU A 10 -6.56 4.42 6.10
CA LEU A 10 -5.63 3.79 5.16
C LEU A 10 -5.92 2.29 5.14
N ILE A 11 -6.07 1.70 3.96
CA ILE A 11 -6.14 0.23 3.80
C ILE A 11 -5.05 -0.19 2.83
N VAL A 12 -4.26 -1.17 3.19
CA VAL A 12 -3.22 -1.74 2.33
C VAL A 12 -3.39 -3.25 2.30
N GLY A 13 -3.31 -3.87 1.13
CA GLY A 13 -3.32 -5.33 1.05
C GLY A 13 -2.40 -5.90 -0.01
N LEU A 14 -1.90 -7.10 0.28
CA LEU A 14 -0.99 -7.90 -0.52
C LEU A 14 -1.74 -9.05 -1.18
N HIS A 15 -1.43 -9.27 -2.45
CA HIS A 15 -2.03 -10.28 -3.29
C HIS A 15 -0.95 -11.21 -3.83
N GLY A 16 -1.26 -12.51 -3.93
CA GLY A 16 -0.29 -13.49 -4.36
C GLY A 16 -0.74 -14.92 -4.14
N VAL A 17 0.25 -15.81 -4.17
CA VAL A 17 0.11 -17.22 -3.78
C VAL A 17 0.94 -17.45 -2.53
N LEU A 18 0.36 -18.10 -1.53
CA LEU A 18 1.03 -18.49 -0.29
C LEU A 18 1.11 -20.01 -0.23
N ASP A 19 2.32 -20.53 -0.12
CA ASP A 19 2.58 -21.92 0.22
C ASP A 19 2.86 -22.01 1.72
N ARG A 20 1.86 -22.43 2.50
CA ARG A 20 1.98 -22.52 3.97
C ARG A 20 3.00 -23.58 4.36
N HIS A 21 3.74 -23.31 5.43
CA HIS A 21 4.63 -24.32 5.98
C HIS A 21 3.82 -25.53 6.48
N PRO A 22 4.24 -26.77 6.18
CA PRO A 22 3.48 -27.98 6.51
C PRO A 22 3.36 -28.24 8.03
N TRP A 23 4.15 -27.52 8.83
CA TRP A 23 4.18 -27.63 10.29
C TRP A 23 3.42 -26.51 11.01
N ILE A 24 2.93 -25.48 10.30
CA ILE A 24 2.41 -24.27 10.96
C ILE A 24 1.19 -24.57 11.84
N ASP A 25 0.25 -25.39 11.35
CA ASP A 25 -0.96 -25.77 12.10
C ASP A 25 -0.62 -26.60 13.35
N ARG A 26 0.45 -27.41 13.27
CA ARG A 26 0.93 -28.19 14.42
C ARG A 26 1.50 -27.28 15.50
N VAL A 27 2.34 -26.31 15.12
CA VAL A 27 2.94 -25.35 16.06
C VAL A 27 1.85 -24.48 16.68
N SER A 28 0.89 -24.01 15.89
CA SER A 28 -0.25 -23.26 16.42
C SER A 28 -1.04 -24.07 17.46
N ALA A 29 -1.29 -25.36 17.20
CA ALA A 29 -1.98 -26.22 18.15
C ALA A 29 -1.13 -26.55 19.40
N GLU A 30 0.17 -26.76 19.25
CA GLU A 30 1.09 -27.12 20.35
C GLU A 30 1.24 -25.97 21.36
N PHE A 31 1.32 -24.74 20.87
CA PHE A 31 1.55 -23.55 21.69
C PHE A 31 0.28 -22.73 21.93
N ASP A 32 -0.89 -23.25 21.55
CA ASP A 32 -2.19 -22.57 21.66
C ASP A 32 -2.16 -21.15 21.05
N LEU A 33 -1.58 -21.04 19.85
CA LEU A 33 -1.41 -19.78 19.14
C LEU A 33 -2.52 -19.59 18.11
N GLU A 34 -3.41 -18.64 18.39
CA GLU A 34 -4.39 -18.12 17.43
C GLU A 34 -3.77 -16.98 16.60
N GLU A 35 -2.71 -17.29 15.83
CA GLU A 35 -2.06 -16.30 14.96
C GLU A 35 -2.83 -16.14 13.64
N ASP A 36 -3.45 -14.98 13.49
CA ASP A 36 -4.00 -14.47 12.24
C ASP A 36 -3.13 -13.33 11.67
N VAL A 37 -3.56 -12.74 10.55
CA VAL A 37 -2.86 -11.58 9.95
C VAL A 37 -2.78 -10.42 10.95
N PHE A 38 -3.85 -10.16 11.70
CA PHE A 38 -3.93 -9.02 12.61
C PHE A 38 -2.90 -9.12 13.75
N SER A 39 -2.92 -10.23 14.49
CA SER A 39 -2.01 -10.51 15.61
C SER A 39 -0.54 -10.49 15.19
N LEU A 40 -0.20 -11.08 14.04
CA LEU A 40 1.17 -11.05 13.51
C LEU A 40 1.60 -9.63 13.11
N ALA A 41 0.74 -8.89 12.40
CA ALA A 41 1.03 -7.52 11.97
C ALA A 41 1.22 -6.57 13.16
N VAL A 42 0.39 -6.69 14.20
CA VAL A 42 0.52 -5.90 15.44
C VAL A 42 1.84 -6.18 16.16
N LYS A 43 2.21 -7.46 16.32
CA LYS A 43 3.49 -7.86 16.93
C LYS A 43 4.66 -7.30 16.15
N ARG A 44 4.61 -7.37 14.81
CA ARG A 44 5.70 -6.89 13.97
C ARG A 44 5.81 -5.36 13.94
N ALA A 45 4.69 -4.66 13.87
CA ALA A 45 4.67 -3.20 13.94
C ALA A 45 5.22 -2.69 15.29
N SER A 46 4.88 -3.38 16.38
CA SER A 46 5.41 -3.09 17.72
C SER A 46 6.92 -3.32 17.80
N ALA A 47 7.43 -4.40 17.19
CA ALA A 47 8.87 -4.70 17.16
C ALA A 47 9.70 -3.63 16.42
N TYR A 48 9.12 -2.95 15.41
CA TYR A 48 9.74 -1.81 14.74
C TYR A 48 9.50 -0.46 15.43
N ALA A 49 8.72 -0.44 16.53
CA ALA A 49 8.22 0.77 17.16
C ALA A 49 7.45 1.71 16.19
N TRP A 50 6.82 1.14 15.16
CA TRP A 50 6.03 1.89 14.17
C TRP A 50 4.57 2.08 14.59
N SER A 51 4.03 1.13 15.33
CA SER A 51 2.69 1.23 15.93
C SER A 51 2.65 0.37 17.19
N SER A 52 1.69 0.65 18.07
CA SER A 52 1.45 -0.11 19.29
C SER A 52 -0.03 -0.09 19.63
N THR A 53 -0.54 -1.23 20.09
CA THR A 53 -1.90 -1.39 20.64
C THR A 53 -1.94 -1.21 22.16
N VAL A 54 -0.77 -1.04 22.81
CA VAL A 54 -0.68 -0.89 24.27
C VAL A 54 -1.40 0.41 24.69
N LEU A 55 -2.33 0.30 25.64
CA LEU A 55 -3.18 1.41 26.09
C LEU A 55 -2.48 2.32 27.11
N THR A 56 -1.55 1.77 27.88
CA THR A 56 -0.72 2.46 28.88
C THR A 56 0.68 2.64 28.30
N ASP A 57 1.14 3.87 28.11
CA ASP A 57 2.40 4.19 27.41
C ASP A 57 2.37 4.03 25.89
N ARG A 58 1.28 4.51 25.24
CA ARG A 58 1.30 4.68 23.79
C ARG A 58 2.55 5.49 23.40
N PRO A 59 3.36 5.00 22.44
CA PRO A 59 4.42 5.80 21.86
C PRO A 59 3.84 7.15 21.42
N ALA A 60 4.53 8.24 21.73
CA ALA A 60 4.06 9.58 21.39
C ALA A 60 3.84 9.78 19.87
N ASP A 61 4.41 8.89 19.03
CA ASP A 61 4.51 9.03 17.59
C ASP A 61 4.20 7.73 16.81
N ASN A 62 3.09 7.04 17.11
CA ASN A 62 2.59 5.98 16.22
C ASN A 62 2.54 6.48 14.77
N LEU A 63 3.02 5.67 13.81
CA LEU A 63 2.85 5.94 12.38
C LEU A 63 1.40 5.72 11.94
N TRP A 64 0.72 4.75 12.55
CA TRP A 64 -0.71 4.48 12.39
C TRP A 64 -1.30 3.83 13.64
N ASP A 65 -2.62 3.82 13.76
CA ASP A 65 -3.36 2.99 14.73
C ASP A 65 -4.03 1.82 14.01
N HIS A 66 -3.93 0.62 14.58
CA HIS A 66 -4.53 -0.60 14.02
C HIS A 66 -6.06 -0.59 14.16
N ASN A 67 -6.78 -0.86 13.07
CA ASN A 67 -8.25 -0.99 13.11
C ASN A 67 -8.68 -2.44 12.90
N ASP A 68 -8.30 -3.04 11.76
CA ASP A 68 -8.76 -4.36 11.34
C ASP A 68 -7.76 -4.97 10.34
N ALA A 69 -7.72 -6.29 10.23
CA ALA A 69 -6.86 -6.99 9.29
C ALA A 69 -7.36 -8.43 9.09
N ASP A 70 -7.20 -8.96 7.88
CA ASP A 70 -7.56 -10.33 7.56
C ASP A 70 -6.78 -10.81 6.33
N GLY A 71 -6.92 -12.07 5.94
CA GLY A 71 -6.25 -12.65 4.78
C GLY A 71 -6.83 -14.00 4.36
N ASP A 72 -6.83 -14.25 3.05
CA ASP A 72 -7.21 -15.55 2.48
C ASP A 72 -5.95 -16.40 2.23
N TRP A 73 -5.75 -17.42 3.07
CA TRP A 73 -4.63 -18.36 3.01
C TRP A 73 -4.98 -19.72 2.37
N THR A 74 -6.07 -19.77 1.61
CA THR A 74 -6.51 -20.98 0.90
C THR A 74 -5.38 -21.56 0.03
N GLN A 75 -5.14 -22.87 0.13
CA GLN A 75 -4.05 -23.58 -0.56
C GLN A 75 -4.52 -24.16 -1.91
N ASP A 76 -4.90 -23.31 -2.86
CA ASP A 76 -5.42 -23.71 -4.18
C ASP A 76 -4.57 -23.23 -5.37
N GLY A 77 -3.42 -22.61 -5.09
CA GLY A 77 -2.50 -22.09 -6.09
C GLY A 77 -3.02 -20.86 -6.86
N GLN A 78 -4.19 -20.32 -6.50
CA GLN A 78 -4.75 -19.14 -7.13
C GLN A 78 -4.23 -17.86 -6.47
N VAL A 79 -4.29 -16.75 -7.20
CA VAL A 79 -4.02 -15.43 -6.63
C VAL A 79 -5.12 -15.09 -5.62
N ARG A 80 -4.73 -14.92 -4.36
CA ARG A 80 -5.58 -14.55 -3.24
C ARG A 80 -5.15 -13.22 -2.64
N GLN A 81 -6.05 -12.55 -1.93
CA GLN A 81 -5.68 -11.43 -1.07
C GLN A 81 -5.12 -12.00 0.24
N LEU A 82 -3.82 -12.26 0.23
CA LEU A 82 -3.11 -13.00 1.28
C LEU A 82 -3.15 -12.30 2.63
N ALA A 83 -3.11 -10.97 2.63
CA ALA A 83 -3.19 -10.17 3.84
C ALA A 83 -3.61 -8.74 3.50
N TRP A 84 -4.40 -8.11 4.37
CA TRP A 84 -4.65 -6.69 4.33
C TRP A 84 -4.73 -6.11 5.73
N LEU A 85 -4.42 -4.82 5.87
CA LEU A 85 -4.48 -4.06 7.11
C LEU A 85 -5.23 -2.76 6.86
N GLN A 86 -6.28 -2.54 7.65
CA GLN A 86 -6.94 -1.25 7.81
C GLN A 86 -6.34 -0.52 9.02
N SER A 87 -6.01 0.74 8.81
CA SER A 87 -5.35 1.60 9.78
C SER A 87 -5.98 2.98 9.82
N SER A 88 -6.00 3.59 11.01
CA SER A 88 -6.32 5.01 11.18
C SER A 88 -5.02 5.81 11.20
N LEU A 89 -4.95 6.88 10.40
CA LEU A 89 -3.80 7.77 10.41
C LEU A 89 -3.95 8.86 11.49
N PRO A 90 -2.96 9.03 12.39
CA PRO A 90 -3.00 10.04 13.43
C PRO A 90 -3.27 11.44 12.87
N ARG A 91 -3.95 12.27 13.67
CA ARG A 91 -4.03 13.69 13.36
C ARG A 91 -2.64 14.32 13.52
N PRO A 92 -2.23 15.22 12.62
CA PRO A 92 -1.06 16.04 12.86
C PRO A 92 -1.22 16.74 14.21
N SER A 93 -0.25 16.58 15.12
CA SER A 93 -0.29 17.25 16.40
C SER A 93 -0.11 18.76 16.18
N ASN A 94 -1.15 19.55 16.44
CA ASN A 94 -1.09 21.00 16.39
C ASN A 94 -0.40 21.52 17.66
N THR A 95 0.92 21.38 17.76
CA THR A 95 1.69 22.07 18.80
C THR A 95 1.90 23.53 18.38
N PRO A 96 1.43 24.53 19.15
CA PRO A 96 1.65 25.94 18.83
C PRO A 96 3.13 26.24 18.61
N GLY A 97 3.45 26.90 17.49
CA GLY A 97 4.83 27.26 17.14
C GLY A 97 5.62 26.20 16.35
N LYS A 98 5.11 24.98 16.18
CA LYS A 98 5.71 23.97 15.30
C LYS A 98 4.82 23.73 14.08
N ARG A 99 5.21 24.24 12.92
CA ARG A 99 4.64 23.80 11.63
C ARG A 99 5.15 22.39 11.35
N GLN A 100 4.36 21.37 11.68
CA GLN A 100 4.70 19.99 11.33
C GLN A 100 4.22 19.71 9.90
N ARG A 101 5.15 19.32 9.02
CA ARG A 101 4.82 18.86 7.67
C ARG A 101 3.90 17.64 7.80
N ALA A 102 2.87 17.55 6.96
CA ALA A 102 2.08 16.33 6.87
C ALA A 102 3.00 15.14 6.63
N ARG A 103 2.80 14.04 7.38
CA ARG A 103 3.68 12.88 7.33
C ARG A 103 3.52 12.15 6.00
N ARG A 104 4.60 11.54 5.51
CA ARG A 104 4.55 10.53 4.45
C ARG A 104 3.61 9.40 4.89
N LEU A 105 2.79 8.89 3.98
CA LEU A 105 1.92 7.76 4.29
C LEU A 105 2.77 6.52 4.62
N PRO A 106 2.38 5.71 5.62
CA PRO A 106 3.15 4.54 6.01
C PRO A 106 2.90 3.33 5.07
N VAL A 107 2.88 3.53 3.76
CA VAL A 107 2.60 2.46 2.78
C VAL A 107 3.67 1.38 2.84
N LEU A 108 4.95 1.75 2.71
CA LEU A 108 6.07 0.81 2.84
C LEU A 108 6.08 0.12 4.24
N PRO A 109 6.02 0.84 5.37
CA PRO A 109 5.91 0.22 6.69
C PRO A 109 4.80 -0.82 6.82
N VAL A 110 3.59 -0.53 6.31
CA VAL A 110 2.45 -1.46 6.34
C VAL A 110 2.72 -2.68 5.46
N ILE A 111 3.22 -2.48 4.23
CA ILE A 111 3.59 -3.59 3.34
C ILE A 111 4.66 -4.48 4.00
N THR A 112 5.65 -3.89 4.68
CA THR A 112 6.70 -4.63 5.37
C THR A 112 6.14 -5.52 6.48
N VAL A 113 5.27 -5.00 7.36
CA VAL A 113 4.71 -5.82 8.45
C VAL A 113 3.80 -6.94 7.93
N LEU A 114 3.02 -6.68 6.88
CA LEU A 114 2.20 -7.70 6.22
C LEU A 114 3.07 -8.78 5.55
N SER A 115 4.16 -8.36 4.89
CA SER A 115 5.08 -9.29 4.23
C SER A 115 5.83 -10.16 5.23
N ASP A 116 6.28 -9.58 6.35
CA ASP A 116 6.92 -10.31 7.44
C ASP A 116 5.95 -11.32 8.09
N ALA A 117 4.69 -10.94 8.29
CA ALA A 117 3.65 -11.84 8.79
C ALA A 117 3.44 -13.04 7.85
N LEU A 118 3.29 -12.80 6.54
CA LEU A 118 3.11 -13.87 5.56
C LEU A 118 4.34 -14.78 5.46
N ARG A 119 5.56 -14.22 5.46
CA ARG A 119 6.81 -15.00 5.45
C ARG A 119 7.01 -15.82 6.71
N ARG A 120 6.35 -15.47 7.81
CA ARG A 120 6.40 -16.27 9.04
C ARG A 120 5.60 -17.57 8.92
N VAL A 121 4.53 -17.57 8.13
CA VAL A 121 3.61 -18.71 7.98
C VAL A 121 3.86 -19.53 6.71
N GLY A 122 4.61 -19.01 5.74
CA GLY A 122 4.92 -19.72 4.51
C GLY A 122 5.80 -18.98 3.52
N THR A 123 5.88 -19.51 2.31
CA THR A 123 6.57 -18.86 1.18
C THR A 123 5.57 -18.10 0.34
N VAL A 124 5.89 -16.86 -0.01
CA VAL A 124 4.99 -15.96 -0.72
C VAL A 124 5.52 -15.67 -2.12
N ARG A 125 4.67 -15.86 -3.12
CA ARG A 125 4.83 -15.26 -4.44
C ARG A 125 3.89 -14.07 -4.55
N LEU A 126 4.43 -12.87 -4.37
CA LEU A 126 3.69 -11.61 -4.51
C LEU A 126 3.30 -11.39 -5.97
N THR A 127 2.04 -11.07 -6.23
CA THR A 127 1.54 -10.71 -7.57
C THR A 127 0.92 -9.32 -7.63
N GLY A 128 0.60 -8.72 -6.49
CA GLY A 128 0.11 -7.35 -6.48
C GLY A 128 -0.12 -6.76 -5.11
N THR A 129 -0.37 -5.46 -5.09
CA THR A 129 -0.74 -4.71 -3.90
C THR A 129 -1.87 -3.74 -4.24
N HIS A 130 -2.60 -3.33 -3.21
CA HIS A 130 -3.48 -2.19 -3.30
C HIS A 130 -3.37 -1.33 -2.05
N ALA A 131 -3.65 -0.04 -2.21
CA ALA A 131 -3.74 0.92 -1.13
C ALA A 131 -4.95 1.85 -1.36
N LEU A 132 -5.92 1.82 -0.44
CA LEU A 132 -6.90 2.90 -0.29
C LEU A 132 -6.25 3.96 0.60
N VAL A 133 -6.00 5.14 0.04
CA VAL A 133 -5.31 6.22 0.74
C VAL A 133 -6.21 7.43 0.93
N PRO A 134 -6.19 8.07 2.12
CA PRO A 134 -6.88 9.33 2.35
C PRO A 134 -5.97 10.49 1.95
N LEU A 135 -6.15 11.06 0.75
CA LEU A 135 -5.19 12.03 0.19
C LEU A 135 -4.94 13.25 1.07
N HIS A 136 -5.94 13.72 1.83
CA HIS A 136 -5.75 14.84 2.77
C HIS A 136 -4.77 14.54 3.92
N ARG A 137 -4.41 13.28 4.15
CA ARG A 137 -3.38 12.86 5.12
C ARG A 137 -2.01 12.68 4.48
N ALA A 138 -1.94 12.60 3.15
CA ALA A 138 -0.69 12.39 2.44
C ALA A 138 0.15 13.68 2.45
N GLY A 139 1.32 13.62 3.08
CA GLY A 139 2.35 14.66 2.96
C GLY A 139 2.98 14.73 1.56
N ASP A 140 3.74 15.79 1.33
CA ASP A 140 4.63 15.90 0.18
C ASP A 140 5.82 14.96 0.36
N ALA A 141 5.90 13.92 -0.47
CA ALA A 141 6.89 12.85 -0.36
C ALA A 141 8.10 13.02 -1.29
N ARG A 142 8.23 14.15 -2.01
CA ARG A 142 9.24 14.29 -3.08
C ARG A 142 10.69 14.10 -2.62
N ILE A 143 11.04 14.55 -1.41
CA ILE A 143 12.41 14.43 -0.90
C ILE A 143 12.72 12.96 -0.62
N GLU A 144 11.79 12.30 0.07
CA GLU A 144 11.88 10.90 0.46
C GLU A 144 11.85 9.97 -0.77
N LEU A 145 11.07 10.31 -1.80
CA LEU A 145 11.06 9.62 -3.10
C LEU A 145 12.38 9.78 -3.86
N ALA A 146 13.06 10.93 -3.74
CA ALA A 146 14.38 11.14 -4.30
C ALA A 146 15.44 10.28 -3.59
N GLU A 147 15.42 10.28 -2.25
CA GLU A 147 16.36 9.51 -1.43
C GLU A 147 16.24 8.02 -1.66
N VAL A 148 15.02 7.49 -1.83
CA VAL A 148 14.82 6.05 -2.06
C VAL A 148 15.06 5.63 -3.51
N ALA A 149 15.10 6.55 -4.48
CA ALA A 149 15.28 6.20 -5.89
C ALA A 149 16.60 5.43 -6.13
N ASP A 150 17.67 5.82 -5.44
CA ASP A 150 18.98 5.14 -5.52
C ASP A 150 18.94 3.69 -5.06
N TRP A 151 18.01 3.33 -4.16
CA TRP A 151 17.78 1.93 -3.76
C TRP A 151 17.40 1.06 -4.97
N PHE A 152 16.50 1.56 -5.81
CA PHE A 152 16.04 0.86 -7.02
C PHE A 152 17.05 0.93 -8.17
N ALA A 153 17.98 1.88 -8.13
CA ALA A 153 19.09 1.95 -9.08
C ALA A 153 20.02 0.73 -9.01
N LEU A 154 20.09 0.06 -7.85
CA LEU A 154 20.95 -1.09 -7.59
C LEU A 154 20.44 -2.41 -8.20
N ALA A 155 19.20 -2.45 -8.69
CA ALA A 155 18.65 -3.62 -9.36
C ALA A 155 19.38 -3.93 -10.69
N ASP A 156 19.35 -5.19 -11.11
CA ASP A 156 19.97 -5.65 -12.37
C ASP A 156 19.48 -4.78 -13.55
N PRO A 157 20.38 -4.05 -14.25
CA PRO A 157 20.00 -3.17 -15.34
C PRO A 157 19.44 -3.92 -16.57
N SER A 158 19.66 -5.23 -16.67
CA SER A 158 19.15 -6.08 -17.74
C SER A 158 17.81 -6.73 -17.41
N ALA A 159 17.40 -6.71 -16.14
CA ALA A 159 16.11 -7.22 -15.73
C ALA A 159 14.99 -6.24 -16.08
N ALA A 160 13.83 -6.80 -16.42
CA ALA A 160 12.63 -6.04 -16.72
C ALA A 160 11.45 -6.68 -15.99
N ALA A 161 10.75 -5.88 -15.20
CA ALA A 161 9.58 -6.25 -14.43
C ALA A 161 8.41 -5.36 -14.85
N PRO A 162 7.59 -5.80 -15.82
CA PRO A 162 6.39 -5.07 -16.21
C PRO A 162 5.36 -5.14 -15.09
N LEU A 163 4.80 -3.98 -14.76
CA LEU A 163 3.74 -3.85 -13.79
C LEU A 163 2.67 -2.88 -14.28
N THR A 164 1.45 -3.08 -13.79
CA THR A 164 0.30 -2.26 -14.11
C THR A 164 -0.12 -1.48 -12.87
N VAL A 165 -0.11 -0.15 -12.95
CA VAL A 165 -0.66 0.73 -11.91
C VAL A 165 -2.04 1.23 -12.32
N THR A 166 -3.02 1.14 -11.42
CA THR A 166 -4.33 1.79 -11.64
C THR A 166 -4.68 2.70 -10.48
N VAL A 167 -5.37 3.79 -10.78
CA VAL A 167 -5.88 4.73 -9.78
C VAL A 167 -7.38 4.86 -9.93
N SER A 168 -8.09 4.64 -8.82
CA SER A 168 -9.53 4.82 -8.71
C SER A 168 -9.85 5.99 -7.79
N ALA A 169 -10.81 6.81 -8.20
CA ALA A 169 -11.27 7.98 -7.45
C ALA A 169 -12.77 8.19 -7.68
N LEU A 170 -13.38 9.11 -6.93
CA LEU A 170 -14.74 9.55 -7.25
C LEU A 170 -14.77 10.18 -8.66
N PRO A 171 -15.82 9.97 -9.48
CA PRO A 171 -15.91 10.58 -10.81
C PRO A 171 -15.76 12.11 -10.82
N SER A 172 -16.20 12.78 -9.75
CA SER A 172 -16.06 14.23 -9.56
C SER A 172 -14.60 14.71 -9.48
N ALA A 173 -13.65 13.82 -9.16
CA ALA A 173 -12.23 14.13 -9.15
C ALA A 173 -11.66 14.38 -10.56
N ASN A 174 -12.35 13.93 -11.61
CA ASN A 174 -11.99 14.11 -13.02
C ASN A 174 -10.52 13.80 -13.34
N LEU A 175 -9.96 12.75 -12.73
CA LEU A 175 -8.54 12.40 -12.90
C LEU A 175 -8.17 12.14 -14.37
N GLY A 176 -9.10 11.60 -15.16
CA GLY A 176 -8.88 11.34 -16.59
C GLY A 176 -8.46 12.58 -17.38
N ALA A 177 -9.02 13.75 -17.06
CA ALA A 177 -8.65 15.01 -17.70
C ALA A 177 -7.23 15.51 -17.32
N ARG A 178 -6.66 14.98 -16.24
CA ARG A 178 -5.32 15.30 -15.73
C ARG A 178 -4.33 14.15 -15.92
N SER A 179 -4.67 13.14 -16.73
CA SER A 179 -3.87 11.91 -16.87
C SER A 179 -2.44 12.18 -17.35
N ALA A 180 -2.25 13.12 -18.27
CA ALA A 180 -0.93 13.52 -18.77
C ALA A 180 -0.11 14.23 -17.68
N ASP A 181 -0.67 15.25 -17.03
CA ASP A 181 -0.03 15.98 -15.93
C ASP A 181 0.38 15.02 -14.79
N ILE A 182 -0.48 14.07 -14.43
CA ILE A 182 -0.21 13.06 -13.39
C ILE A 182 0.90 12.09 -13.82
N ARG A 183 0.93 11.70 -15.10
CA ARG A 183 2.01 10.87 -15.65
C ARG A 183 3.34 11.60 -15.58
N ASP A 184 3.39 12.85 -16.02
CA ASP A 184 4.63 13.63 -16.06
C ASP A 184 5.15 13.86 -14.63
N ALA A 185 4.24 14.19 -13.70
CA ALA A 185 4.55 14.25 -12.27
C ALA A 185 5.09 12.91 -11.73
N ALA A 186 4.53 11.77 -12.16
CA ALA A 186 5.03 10.45 -11.76
C ALA A 186 6.43 10.19 -12.31
N LEU A 187 6.68 10.47 -13.60
CA LEU A 187 8.00 10.31 -14.21
C LEU A 187 9.09 11.14 -13.51
N GLU A 188 8.78 12.38 -13.13
CA GLU A 188 9.72 13.22 -12.37
C GLU A 188 10.08 12.58 -11.01
N ARG A 189 9.11 11.94 -10.35
CA ARG A 189 9.26 11.33 -9.02
C ARG A 189 9.91 9.96 -9.05
N THR A 190 10.07 9.35 -10.22
CA THR A 190 10.73 8.04 -10.35
C THR A 190 12.23 8.19 -10.55
N TYR A 191 12.72 9.40 -10.82
CA TYR A 191 14.13 9.71 -11.06
C TYR A 191 14.76 8.80 -12.14
N GLY A 192 13.96 8.39 -13.12
CA GLY A 192 14.40 7.52 -14.22
C GLY A 192 14.44 6.02 -13.91
N HIS A 193 14.00 5.59 -12.72
CA HIS A 193 14.03 4.19 -12.30
C HIS A 193 12.71 3.43 -12.52
N LEU A 194 11.69 4.09 -13.07
CA LEU A 194 10.42 3.48 -13.47
C LEU A 194 9.91 4.15 -14.74
N GLY A 195 9.72 3.35 -15.79
CA GLY A 195 9.01 3.79 -17.00
C GLY A 195 7.52 3.95 -16.71
N VAL A 196 6.84 4.92 -17.34
CA VAL A 196 5.39 5.13 -17.16
C VAL A 196 4.73 5.46 -18.49
N GLU A 197 3.89 4.55 -18.96
CA GLU A 197 3.12 4.68 -20.19
C GLU A 197 1.62 4.64 -19.91
N PRO A 198 0.81 5.57 -20.47
CA PRO A 198 -0.61 5.59 -20.24
C PRO A 198 -1.32 4.41 -20.93
N LEU A 199 -2.27 3.82 -20.23
CA LEU A 199 -3.18 2.80 -20.76
C LEU A 199 -4.62 3.31 -20.79
N LYS A 200 -5.49 2.63 -21.54
CA LYS A 200 -6.94 2.88 -21.52
C LYS A 200 -7.57 2.21 -20.30
N PRO A 201 -8.05 2.94 -19.27
CA PRO A 201 -8.42 2.36 -17.97
C PRO A 201 -9.45 1.23 -18.03
N VAL A 202 -10.44 1.35 -18.92
CA VAL A 202 -11.54 0.39 -19.11
C VAL A 202 -11.05 -0.97 -19.61
N THR A 203 -9.93 -1.00 -20.35
CA THR A 203 -9.40 -2.21 -20.97
C THR A 203 -8.35 -2.93 -20.12
N VAL A 204 -7.91 -2.31 -19.03
CA VAL A 204 -6.80 -2.81 -18.22
C VAL A 204 -7.26 -3.96 -17.33
N LYS A 205 -6.52 -5.07 -17.41
CA LYS A 205 -6.61 -6.19 -16.48
C LYS A 205 -5.56 -6.02 -15.39
N THR A 206 -5.84 -6.56 -14.21
CA THR A 206 -4.91 -6.58 -13.07
C THR A 206 -4.85 -8.02 -12.56
N PRO A 207 -4.21 -8.94 -13.32
CA PRO A 207 -4.26 -10.38 -13.04
C PRO A 207 -3.60 -10.74 -11.70
N GLY A 208 -2.69 -9.90 -11.21
CA GLY A 208 -2.03 -10.07 -9.93
C GLY A 208 -2.84 -9.64 -8.71
N LEU A 209 -4.11 -9.23 -8.88
CA LEU A 209 -5.01 -8.84 -7.80
C LEU A 209 -6.21 -9.78 -7.71
N ALA A 210 -6.45 -10.31 -6.52
CA ALA A 210 -7.72 -10.96 -6.20
C ALA A 210 -8.83 -9.91 -6.03
N GLN A 211 -10.06 -10.27 -6.42
CA GLN A 211 -11.24 -9.43 -6.26
C GLN A 211 -12.30 -10.15 -5.42
N PRO A 212 -13.11 -9.42 -4.63
CA PRO A 212 -13.03 -7.97 -4.38
C PRO A 212 -11.82 -7.57 -3.51
N LEU A 213 -11.34 -6.33 -3.65
CA LEU A 213 -10.32 -5.76 -2.76
C LEU A 213 -10.89 -5.51 -1.36
N ALA A 214 -10.05 -5.62 -0.32
CA ALA A 214 -10.40 -5.13 1.01
C ALA A 214 -10.78 -3.64 0.98
N GLY A 215 -11.67 -3.24 1.90
CA GLY A 215 -12.11 -1.86 2.01
C GLY A 215 -13.23 -1.46 1.05
N VAL A 216 -14.06 -2.41 0.58
CA VAL A 216 -15.16 -2.15 -0.36
C VAL A 216 -16.08 -1.03 0.13
N VAL A 217 -16.38 -0.99 1.43
CA VAL A 217 -17.24 0.05 2.03
C VAL A 217 -16.57 1.43 1.95
N GLN A 218 -15.28 1.51 2.27
CA GLN A 218 -14.52 2.76 2.23
C GLN A 218 -14.19 3.21 0.80
N ALA A 219 -14.16 2.26 -0.14
CA ALA A 219 -13.96 2.49 -1.57
C ALA A 219 -15.29 2.70 -2.34
N GLU A 220 -16.42 2.82 -1.64
CA GLU A 220 -17.71 2.96 -2.29
C GLU A 220 -17.73 4.19 -3.23
N GLY A 221 -18.29 4.00 -4.42
CA GLY A 221 -18.36 5.05 -5.44
C GLY A 221 -17.04 5.35 -6.17
N LEU A 222 -15.89 4.84 -5.71
CA LEU A 222 -14.63 4.98 -6.44
C LEU A 222 -14.69 4.18 -7.74
N ARG A 223 -14.18 4.77 -8.82
CA ARG A 223 -14.11 4.15 -10.14
C ARG A 223 -12.72 4.34 -10.71
N ARG A 224 -12.21 3.32 -11.40
CA ARG A 224 -10.90 3.39 -12.07
C ARG A 224 -10.90 4.52 -13.08
N ALA A 225 -10.06 5.52 -12.83
CA ALA A 225 -9.96 6.73 -13.65
C ALA A 225 -8.65 6.78 -14.43
N LEU A 226 -7.59 6.15 -13.91
CA LEU A 226 -6.28 6.09 -14.55
C LEU A 226 -5.76 4.65 -14.59
N ALA A 227 -4.95 4.37 -15.61
CA ALA A 227 -4.16 3.15 -15.68
C ALA A 227 -2.86 3.43 -16.44
N TYR A 228 -1.78 2.84 -15.97
CA TYR A 228 -0.44 2.98 -16.54
C TYR A 228 0.23 1.61 -16.60
N ARG A 229 0.93 1.36 -17.69
CA ARG A 229 1.97 0.33 -17.74
C ARG A 229 3.23 0.97 -17.22
N CYS A 230 3.90 0.31 -16.30
CA CYS A 230 5.19 0.72 -15.81
C CYS A 230 6.22 -0.39 -16.00
N GLU A 231 7.46 0.03 -16.17
CA GLU A 231 8.59 -0.88 -16.34
C GLU A 231 9.60 -0.58 -15.24
N ALA A 232 9.73 -1.52 -14.31
CA ALA A 232 10.75 -1.52 -13.26
C ALA A 232 11.86 -2.51 -13.62
N ARG A 233 12.98 -2.47 -12.90
CA ARG A 233 14.08 -3.45 -13.04
C ARG A 233 13.86 -4.72 -12.21
N GLU A 234 12.99 -4.66 -11.22
CA GLU A 234 12.66 -5.79 -10.37
C GLU A 234 11.19 -5.73 -9.95
N TRP A 235 10.67 -6.88 -9.52
CA TRP A 235 9.39 -6.95 -8.84
C TRP A 235 9.61 -7.34 -7.39
N SER A 236 9.26 -6.45 -6.48
CA SER A 236 9.42 -6.62 -5.04
C SER A 236 8.32 -5.88 -4.29
N THR A 237 8.17 -6.18 -3.00
CA THR A 237 7.30 -5.43 -2.09
C THR A 237 7.67 -3.94 -2.06
N ASP A 238 8.95 -3.65 -2.19
CA ASP A 238 9.51 -2.30 -2.11
C ASP A 238 9.17 -1.51 -3.37
N VAL A 239 9.31 -2.11 -4.56
CA VAL A 239 8.86 -1.50 -5.82
C VAL A 239 7.35 -1.25 -5.79
N ALA A 240 6.56 -2.20 -5.28
CA ALA A 240 5.11 -2.03 -5.19
C ALA A 240 4.71 -0.89 -4.21
N ALA A 241 5.40 -0.77 -3.08
CA ALA A 241 5.22 0.32 -2.13
C ALA A 241 5.63 1.68 -2.72
N TRP A 242 6.81 1.73 -3.34
CA TRP A 242 7.35 2.94 -3.96
C TRP A 242 6.49 3.42 -5.12
N ALA A 243 6.09 2.53 -6.03
CA ALA A 243 5.16 2.88 -7.12
C ALA A 243 3.85 3.42 -6.57
N THR A 244 3.28 2.79 -5.53
CA THR A 244 2.07 3.31 -4.87
C THR A 244 2.27 4.75 -4.42
N GLU A 245 3.35 5.04 -3.70
CA GLU A 245 3.61 6.38 -3.18
C GLU A 245 3.92 7.42 -4.26
N VAL A 246 4.64 7.05 -5.32
CA VAL A 246 4.84 7.90 -6.50
C VAL A 246 3.50 8.37 -7.05
N PHE A 247 2.56 7.45 -7.29
CA PHE A 247 1.26 7.80 -7.85
C PHE A 247 0.37 8.56 -6.86
N VAL A 248 0.45 8.26 -5.56
CA VAL A 248 -0.25 9.03 -4.54
C VAL A 248 0.26 10.48 -4.50
N ASP A 249 1.57 10.70 -4.47
CA ASP A 249 2.13 12.06 -4.44
C ASP A 249 1.85 12.82 -5.75
N SER A 250 1.92 12.15 -6.90
CA SER A 250 1.58 12.75 -8.20
C SER A 250 0.13 13.22 -8.26
N VAL A 251 -0.82 12.36 -7.86
CA VAL A 251 -2.24 12.73 -7.83
C VAL A 251 -2.44 13.89 -6.87
N ARG A 252 -1.89 13.82 -5.65
CA ARG A 252 -1.97 14.89 -4.65
C ARG A 252 -1.44 16.22 -5.20
N ALA A 253 -0.26 16.22 -5.81
CA ALA A 253 0.42 17.42 -6.29
C ALA A 253 -0.31 18.07 -7.48
N VAL A 254 -0.83 17.29 -8.41
CA VAL A 254 -1.48 17.81 -9.63
C VAL A 254 -2.92 18.27 -9.35
N THR A 255 -3.63 17.58 -8.46
CA THR A 255 -5.08 17.77 -8.33
C THR A 255 -5.49 18.51 -7.07
N GLY A 256 -4.66 18.50 -6.01
CA GLY A 256 -5.02 19.05 -4.71
C GLY A 256 -6.20 18.33 -4.03
N LEU A 257 -6.57 17.13 -4.49
CA LEU A 257 -7.70 16.38 -3.94
C LEU A 257 -7.47 16.01 -2.46
N SER A 258 -8.57 16.06 -1.70
CA SER A 258 -8.60 15.68 -0.28
C SER A 258 -9.27 14.32 -0.02
N GLY A 259 -10.09 13.85 -0.96
CA GLY A 259 -10.84 12.60 -0.85
C GLY A 259 -9.98 11.34 -0.99
N PRO A 260 -10.54 10.16 -0.72
CA PRO A 260 -9.82 8.90 -0.85
C PRO A 260 -9.58 8.54 -2.32
N ILE A 261 -8.45 7.87 -2.58
CA ILE A 261 -8.19 7.17 -3.84
C ILE A 261 -7.75 5.75 -3.55
N THR A 262 -7.99 4.83 -4.49
CA THR A 262 -7.38 3.50 -4.46
C THR A 262 -6.29 3.44 -5.52
N VAL A 263 -5.07 3.13 -5.11
CA VAL A 263 -3.97 2.80 -6.01
C VAL A 263 -3.78 1.29 -5.98
N THR A 264 -3.63 0.66 -7.13
CA THR A 264 -3.30 -0.75 -7.25
C THR A 264 -2.03 -0.92 -8.05
N VAL A 265 -1.16 -1.85 -7.64
CA VAL A 265 0.04 -2.24 -8.38
C VAL A 265 -0.03 -3.73 -8.63
N SER A 266 -0.11 -4.16 -9.88
CA SER A 266 -0.18 -5.58 -10.27
C SER A 266 1.06 -5.94 -11.06
N SER A 267 1.72 -7.06 -10.74
CA SER A 267 2.66 -7.65 -11.69
C SER A 267 1.89 -8.19 -12.89
N ASP A 268 2.54 -8.16 -14.06
CA ASP A 268 2.03 -8.82 -15.26
C ASP A 268 2.49 -10.30 -15.35
N ALA A 269 3.26 -10.77 -14.35
CA ALA A 269 3.85 -12.11 -14.21
C ALA A 269 2.95 -13.13 -13.51
#